data_AF-A0A0M8M7M1-F1
#
_entry.id   AF-A0A0M8M7M1-F1
#
_cell.length_a   1.000
_cell.length_b   1.000
_cell.length_c   1.000
_cell.angle_alpha   90.00
_cell.angle_beta   90.00
_cell.angle_gamma   90.00
#
_symmetry.space_group_name_H-M   'P 1'
#
loop_
_entity.id
_entity.type
_entity.pdbx_description
1 polymer ?
#
loop_
_entity_poly.entity_id
_entity_poly.type
_entity_poly.pdbx_seq_one_letter_code
_entity_poly.pdbx_strand_id
1 'polypeptide(L)'
;MKKIIYLFCIIAFTNLATAQNNEVSNDPEYQLHYNKYKELYLKRIFSEAYINYEKVFDHYKKMINYEHNKYRILNVKDLGAWTRAHLSDTKFKSIKEADDEWIKLLDATELERKQNNEFDTYQYKVLKLPYGPRLMALVLIDIMTVIPEHYGLSKEKVDGLKEYLKKQKQ
;
A
#
# COMPACT_ATOMS: atom_id res chain seq x y z
N MET A 1 9.86 25.30 -35.53
CA MET A 1 8.96 24.25 -36.08
C MET A 1 9.12 22.84 -35.47
N LYS A 2 10.02 22.58 -34.50
CA LYS A 2 10.15 21.25 -33.86
C LYS A 2 9.35 21.06 -32.56
N LYS A 3 8.61 22.07 -32.10
CA LYS A 3 7.83 22.02 -30.84
C LYS A 3 6.35 21.66 -31.01
N ILE A 4 5.85 21.53 -32.24
CA ILE A 4 4.42 21.25 -32.51
C ILE A 4 4.14 19.75 -32.63
N ILE A 5 5.15 18.92 -32.92
CA ILE A 5 4.97 17.48 -33.16
C ILE A 5 4.75 16.69 -31.86
N TYR A 6 5.31 17.13 -30.72
CA TYR A 6 5.11 16.44 -29.43
C TYR A 6 3.69 16.59 -28.87
N LEU A 7 2.97 17.66 -29.23
CA LEU A 7 1.61 17.89 -28.74
C LEU A 7 0.59 16.95 -29.42
N PHE A 8 0.84 16.56 -30.68
CA PHE A 8 -0.05 15.67 -31.41
C PHE A 8 0.08 14.19 -31.02
N CYS A 9 1.25 13.74 -30.54
CA CYS A 9 1.41 12.36 -30.05
C CYS A 9 0.79 12.12 -28.67
N ILE A 10 0.65 13.15 -27.83
CA ILE A 10 0.03 13.03 -26.51
C ILE A 10 -1.50 12.98 -26.61
N ILE A 11 -2.09 13.75 -27.54
CA ILE A 11 -3.56 13.82 -27.72
C ILE A 11 -4.13 12.52 -28.31
N ALA A 12 -3.34 11.76 -29.08
CA ALA A 12 -3.76 10.48 -29.63
C ALA A 12 -3.87 9.36 -28.57
N PHE A 13 -3.12 9.42 -27.47
CA PHE A 13 -3.20 8.43 -26.38
C PHE A 13 -4.28 8.74 -25.33
N THR A 14 -4.68 10.01 -25.19
CA THR A 14 -5.68 10.38 -24.17
C THR A 14 -7.10 10.02 -24.56
N ASN A 15 -7.44 9.99 -25.85
CA ASN A 15 -8.81 9.71 -26.31
C ASN A 15 -9.18 8.22 -26.30
N LEU A 16 -8.20 7.30 -26.34
CA LEU A 16 -8.48 5.87 -26.16
C LEU A 16 -8.65 5.49 -24.68
N ALA A 17 -7.96 6.21 -23.78
CA ALA A 17 -8.03 5.98 -22.33
C ALA A 17 -9.32 6.53 -21.70
N THR A 18 -9.84 7.66 -22.17
CA THR A 18 -11.06 8.27 -21.59
C THR A 18 -12.35 7.50 -21.92
N ALA A 19 -12.45 6.84 -23.08
CA ALA A 19 -13.61 6.00 -23.42
C ALA A 19 -13.67 4.72 -22.56
N GLN A 20 -12.54 4.05 -22.31
CA GLN A 20 -12.47 2.91 -21.39
C GLN A 20 -12.70 3.30 -19.92
N ASN A 21 -12.48 4.57 -19.55
CA ASN A 21 -12.49 5.01 -18.14
C ASN A 21 -13.89 5.12 -17.53
N ASN A 22 -14.92 5.49 -18.29
CA ASN A 22 -16.28 5.65 -17.78
C ASN A 22 -17.12 4.37 -17.87
N GLU A 23 -16.81 3.48 -18.81
CA GLU A 23 -17.53 2.21 -18.96
C GLU A 23 -17.17 1.21 -17.85
N VAL A 24 -15.88 1.07 -17.51
CA VAL A 24 -15.43 0.10 -16.50
C VAL A 24 -15.90 0.46 -15.09
N SER A 25 -16.06 1.75 -14.77
CA SER A 25 -16.53 2.16 -13.44
C SER A 25 -18.03 1.89 -13.21
N ASN A 26 -18.84 1.68 -14.25
CA ASN A 26 -20.26 1.34 -14.13
C ASN A 26 -20.52 -0.15 -14.36
N ASP A 27 -19.48 -0.93 -14.65
CA ASP A 27 -19.54 -2.38 -14.79
C ASP A 27 -19.92 -3.03 -13.44
N PRO A 28 -20.99 -3.84 -13.37
CA PRO A 28 -21.35 -4.59 -12.17
C PRO A 28 -20.21 -5.47 -11.63
N GLU A 29 -19.36 -6.04 -12.49
CA GLU A 29 -18.21 -6.87 -12.08
C GLU A 29 -17.14 -6.01 -11.40
N TYR A 30 -16.83 -4.84 -11.97
CA TYR A 30 -15.92 -3.88 -11.35
C TYR A 30 -16.41 -3.45 -9.96
N GLN A 31 -17.70 -3.07 -9.86
CA GLN A 31 -18.29 -2.63 -8.60
C GLN A 31 -18.30 -3.73 -7.54
N LEU A 32 -18.56 -4.98 -7.94
CA LEU A 32 -18.46 -6.14 -7.06
C LEU A 32 -17.05 -6.28 -6.49
N HIS A 33 -16.03 -6.22 -7.35
CA HIS A 33 -14.64 -6.32 -6.93
C HIS A 33 -14.20 -5.15 -6.06
N TYR A 34 -14.65 -3.94 -6.39
CA TYR A 34 -14.36 -2.73 -5.64
C TYR A 34 -14.87 -2.83 -4.20
N ASN A 35 -16.16 -3.15 -4.06
CA ASN A 35 -16.81 -3.22 -2.75
C ASN A 35 -16.25 -4.34 -1.89
N LYS A 36 -16.03 -5.53 -2.46
CA LYS A 36 -15.47 -6.67 -1.71
C LYS A 36 -14.01 -6.42 -1.32
N TYR A 37 -13.19 -5.82 -2.19
CA TYR A 37 -11.81 -5.46 -1.83
C TYR A 37 -11.79 -4.43 -0.70
N LYS A 38 -12.64 -3.39 -0.78
CA LYS A 38 -12.79 -2.36 0.26
C LYS A 38 -13.21 -2.94 1.60
N GLU A 39 -14.21 -3.82 1.60
CA GLU A 39 -14.69 -4.50 2.81
C GLU A 39 -13.57 -5.33 3.48
N LEU A 40 -12.87 -6.15 2.70
CA LEU A 40 -11.77 -6.99 3.22
C LEU A 40 -10.59 -6.16 3.71
N TYR A 41 -10.26 -5.07 3.01
CA TYR A 41 -9.20 -4.17 3.43
C TYR A 41 -9.55 -3.50 4.76
N LEU A 42 -10.77 -2.97 4.90
CA LEU A 42 -11.24 -2.38 6.16
C LEU A 42 -11.22 -3.40 7.30
N LYS A 43 -11.72 -4.62 7.06
CA LYS A 43 -11.68 -5.71 8.05
C LYS A 43 -10.24 -6.02 8.49
N ARG A 44 -9.29 -6.04 7.55
CA ARG A 44 -7.87 -6.26 7.85
C ARG A 44 -7.31 -5.14 8.72
N ILE A 45 -7.44 -3.87 8.33
CA ILE A 45 -6.79 -2.76 9.05
C ILE A 45 -7.35 -2.54 10.47
N PHE A 46 -8.58 -3.00 10.72
CA PHE A 46 -9.19 -2.99 12.05
C PHE A 46 -8.99 -4.29 12.84
N SER A 47 -8.30 -5.30 12.28
CA SER A 47 -8.01 -6.53 13.00
C SER A 47 -6.92 -6.31 14.06
N GLU A 48 -7.04 -7.00 15.20
CA GLU A 48 -6.02 -6.97 16.25
C GLU A 48 -4.65 -7.43 15.74
N ALA A 49 -4.63 -8.44 14.86
CA ALA A 49 -3.39 -8.93 14.28
C ALA A 49 -2.68 -7.89 13.42
N TYR A 50 -3.41 -7.12 12.58
CA TYR A 50 -2.81 -6.04 11.80
C TYR A 50 -2.29 -4.91 12.69
N ILE A 51 -3.08 -4.49 13.69
CA ILE A 51 -2.68 -3.44 14.64
C ILE A 51 -1.41 -3.85 15.39
N ASN A 52 -1.32 -5.12 15.83
CA ASN A 52 -0.14 -5.64 16.49
C ASN A 52 1.07 -5.73 15.54
N TYR A 53 0.86 -6.21 14.31
CA TYR A 53 1.90 -6.22 13.27
C TYR A 53 2.47 -4.82 13.02
N GLU A 54 1.62 -3.81 12.79
CA GLU A 54 2.06 -2.44 12.56
C GLU A 54 2.87 -1.90 13.76
N LYS A 55 2.40 -2.15 14.99
CA LYS A 55 3.11 -1.75 16.22
C LYS A 55 4.51 -2.37 16.31
N VAL A 56 4.62 -3.69 16.07
CA VAL A 56 5.90 -4.41 16.14
C VAL A 56 6.82 -3.98 15.00
N PHE A 57 6.28 -3.79 13.80
CA PHE A 57 7.05 -3.34 12.65
C PHE A 57 7.55 -1.90 12.81
N ASP A 58 6.74 -0.99 13.34
CA ASP A 58 7.14 0.38 13.69
C ASP A 58 8.25 0.41 14.73
N HIS A 59 8.16 -0.45 15.75
CA HIS A 59 9.24 -0.60 16.72
C HIS A 59 10.53 -1.06 16.03
N TYR A 60 10.46 -2.12 15.22
CA TYR A 60 11.61 -2.66 14.50
C TYR A 60 12.25 -1.61 13.57
N LYS A 61 11.43 -0.86 12.80
CA LYS A 61 11.88 0.26 11.96
C LYS A 61 12.64 1.33 12.75
N LYS A 62 12.19 1.65 13.96
CA LYS A 62 12.88 2.60 14.85
C LYS A 62 14.22 2.04 15.35
N MET A 63 14.30 0.73 15.58
CA MET A 63 15.54 0.07 16.03
C MET A 63 16.59 0.01 14.92
N ILE A 64 16.21 -0.23 13.66
CA ILE A 64 17.15 -0.28 12.53
C ILE A 64 17.47 1.09 11.90
N ASN A 65 16.99 2.18 12.50
CA ASN A 65 17.10 3.53 11.93
C ASN A 65 16.57 3.61 10.49
N TYR A 66 15.40 3.01 10.22
CA TYR A 66 14.90 2.75 8.87
C TYR A 66 14.90 3.98 7.95
N GLU A 67 14.47 5.16 8.40
CA GLU A 67 14.45 6.36 7.54
C GLU A 67 15.81 6.74 6.95
N HIS A 68 16.90 6.51 7.69
CA HIS A 68 18.26 6.78 7.23
C HIS A 68 18.79 5.65 6.33
N ASN A 69 18.23 4.45 6.46
CA ASN A 69 18.70 3.23 5.80
C ASN A 69 17.77 2.69 4.71
N LYS A 70 16.60 3.31 4.47
CA LYS A 70 15.54 2.77 3.59
C LYS A 70 16.00 2.47 2.16
N TYR A 71 16.95 3.24 1.64
CA TYR A 71 17.52 3.01 0.30
C TYR A 71 18.54 1.87 0.25
N ARG A 72 19.03 1.42 1.41
CA ARG A 72 19.96 0.28 1.57
C ARG A 72 19.22 -1.02 1.89
N ILE A 73 17.95 -0.93 2.29
CA ILE A 73 17.07 -2.06 2.59
C ILE A 73 16.15 -2.27 1.40
N LEU A 74 16.58 -3.11 0.45
CA LEU A 74 15.86 -3.34 -0.80
C LEU A 74 14.58 -4.17 -0.62
N ASN A 75 14.52 -5.02 0.42
CA ASN A 75 13.39 -5.91 0.68
C ASN A 75 13.17 -6.12 2.19
N VAL A 76 11.91 -6.04 2.61
CA VAL A 76 11.48 -6.32 4.00
C VAL A 76 11.84 -7.75 4.42
N LYS A 77 11.83 -8.71 3.49
CA LYS A 77 12.21 -10.11 3.79
C LYS A 77 13.67 -10.26 4.23
N ASP A 78 14.53 -9.33 3.81
CA ASP A 78 15.95 -9.35 4.11
C ASP A 78 16.31 -8.47 5.32
N LEU A 79 15.32 -7.88 5.99
CA LEU A 79 15.53 -7.00 7.14
C LEU A 79 16.37 -7.66 8.23
N GLY A 80 16.04 -8.90 8.64
CA GLY A 80 16.82 -9.61 9.66
C GLY A 80 18.27 -9.83 9.25
N ALA A 81 18.52 -10.23 8.00
CA ALA A 81 19.87 -10.43 7.47
C ALA A 81 20.65 -9.10 7.37
N TRP A 82 19.97 -8.04 6.91
CA TRP A 82 20.52 -6.70 6.84
C TRP A 82 20.90 -6.18 8.23
N THR A 83 20.03 -6.34 9.23
CA THR A 83 20.26 -5.92 10.62
C THR A 83 21.49 -6.61 11.20
N ARG A 84 21.68 -7.91 10.96
CA ARG A 84 22.88 -8.63 11.43
C ARG A 84 24.16 -8.10 10.79
N ALA A 85 24.13 -7.82 9.49
CA ALA A 85 25.29 -7.31 8.75
C ALA A 85 25.62 -5.85 9.09
N HIS A 86 24.63 -5.08 9.58
CA HIS A 86 24.74 -3.64 9.84
C HIS A 86 24.42 -3.29 11.29
N LEU A 87 24.75 -4.16 12.24
CA LEU A 87 24.38 -3.96 13.65
C LEU A 87 24.86 -2.59 14.19
N SER A 88 26.02 -2.12 13.76
CA SER A 88 26.57 -0.79 14.11
C SER A 88 25.71 0.39 13.66
N ASP A 89 24.90 0.20 12.62
CA ASP A 89 24.02 1.22 12.04
C ASP A 89 22.63 1.23 12.73
N THR A 90 22.41 0.33 13.70
CA THR A 90 21.16 0.14 14.42
C THR A 90 21.25 0.59 15.88
N LYS A 91 20.12 0.54 16.59
CA LYS A 91 20.01 0.78 18.03
C LYS A 91 20.11 -0.49 18.87
N PHE A 92 20.27 -1.65 18.24
CA PHE A 92 20.42 -2.91 18.97
C PHE A 92 21.78 -2.97 19.65
N LYS A 93 21.82 -3.44 20.89
CA LYS A 93 23.05 -3.59 21.68
C LYS A 93 23.80 -4.87 21.34
N SER A 94 23.12 -5.84 20.74
CA SER A 94 23.69 -7.14 20.39
C SER A 94 22.93 -7.80 19.26
N ILE A 95 23.58 -8.76 18.58
CA ILE A 95 22.93 -9.63 17.60
C ILE A 95 21.75 -10.38 18.23
N LYS A 96 21.90 -10.86 19.47
CA LYS A 96 20.83 -11.57 20.18
C LYS A 96 19.57 -10.70 20.33
N GLU A 97 19.73 -9.44 20.76
CA GLU A 97 18.60 -8.51 20.87
C GLU A 97 17.93 -8.26 19.52
N ALA A 98 18.72 -8.08 18.46
CA ALA A 98 18.22 -7.91 17.11
C ALA A 98 17.44 -9.15 16.60
N ASP A 99 17.92 -10.35 16.93
CA ASP A 99 17.27 -11.62 16.59
C ASP A 99 15.96 -11.80 17.37
N ASP A 100 15.96 -11.49 18.67
CA ASP A 100 14.77 -11.56 19.52
C ASP A 100 13.67 -10.61 18.99
N GLU A 101 14.00 -9.38 18.61
CA GLU A 101 13.03 -8.44 18.00
C GLU A 101 12.62 -8.86 16.57
N TRP A 102 13.51 -9.49 15.80
CA TRP A 102 13.19 -10.00 14.47
C TRP A 102 12.18 -11.16 14.55
N ILE A 103 12.35 -12.07 15.51
CA ILE A 103 11.41 -13.18 15.76
C ILE A 103 10.02 -12.63 16.09
N LYS A 104 9.92 -11.61 16.95
CA LYS A 104 8.63 -10.95 17.25
C LYS A 104 7.93 -10.41 15.99
N LEU A 105 8.70 -9.81 15.08
CA LEU A 105 8.15 -9.31 13.82
C LEU A 105 7.70 -10.45 12.90
N LEU A 106 8.46 -11.55 12.81
CA LEU A 106 8.06 -12.73 12.05
C LEU A 106 6.76 -13.34 12.59
N ASP A 107 6.66 -13.50 13.90
CA ASP A 107 5.46 -14.06 14.54
C ASP A 107 4.23 -13.16 14.30
N ALA A 108 4.38 -11.84 14.42
CA ALA A 108 3.31 -10.90 14.14
C ALA A 108 2.89 -10.92 12.67
N THR A 109 3.86 -11.05 11.74
CA THR A 109 3.59 -11.17 10.30
C THR A 109 2.83 -12.45 9.97
N GLU A 110 3.22 -13.58 10.55
CA GLU A 110 2.54 -14.86 10.33
C GLU A 110 1.11 -14.84 10.87
N LEU A 111 0.90 -14.25 12.04
CA LEU A 111 -0.43 -14.10 12.63
C LEU A 111 -1.34 -13.21 11.77
N GLU A 112 -0.82 -12.08 11.29
CA GLU A 112 -1.53 -11.16 10.39
C GLU A 112 -1.96 -11.88 9.11
N ARG A 113 -1.02 -12.56 8.44
CA ARG A 113 -1.31 -13.37 7.25
C ARG A 113 -2.35 -14.46 7.52
N LYS A 114 -2.24 -15.16 8.64
CA LYS A 114 -3.16 -16.25 9.00
C LYS A 114 -4.58 -15.73 9.25
N GLN A 115 -4.73 -14.63 9.98
CA GLN A 115 -6.05 -14.07 10.30
C GLN A 115 -6.68 -13.32 9.12
N ASN A 116 -5.86 -12.72 8.26
CA ASN A 116 -6.31 -11.94 7.10
C ASN A 116 -6.09 -12.66 5.75
N ASN A 117 -5.94 -14.00 5.76
CA ASN A 117 -5.69 -14.79 4.55
C ASN A 117 -6.74 -14.59 3.44
N GLU A 118 -8.01 -14.32 3.81
CA GLU A 118 -9.07 -13.99 2.84
C GLU A 118 -8.72 -12.71 2.07
N PHE A 119 -8.22 -11.68 2.76
CA PHE A 119 -7.76 -10.45 2.13
C PHE A 119 -6.57 -10.72 1.20
N ASP A 120 -5.55 -11.45 1.64
CA ASP A 120 -4.35 -11.72 0.83
C ASP A 120 -4.68 -12.50 -0.45
N THR A 121 -5.51 -13.53 -0.31
CA THR A 121 -5.98 -14.34 -1.44
C THR A 121 -6.78 -13.48 -2.42
N TYR A 122 -7.68 -12.64 -1.90
CA TYR A 122 -8.52 -11.79 -2.73
C TYR A 122 -7.72 -10.65 -3.39
N GLN A 123 -6.73 -10.08 -2.70
CA GLN A 123 -5.81 -9.10 -3.26
C GLN A 123 -5.07 -9.67 -4.46
N TYR A 124 -4.55 -10.90 -4.35
CA TYR A 124 -3.88 -11.57 -5.46
C TYR A 124 -4.83 -11.85 -6.64
N LYS A 125 -6.10 -12.19 -6.36
CA LYS A 125 -7.14 -12.31 -7.39
C LYS A 125 -7.36 -10.97 -8.10
N VAL A 126 -7.53 -9.89 -7.34
CA VAL A 126 -7.78 -8.54 -7.89
C VAL A 126 -6.59 -8.07 -8.73
N LEU A 127 -5.34 -8.28 -8.29
CA LEU A 127 -4.14 -7.90 -9.04
C LEU A 127 -4.05 -8.54 -10.44
N LYS A 128 -4.70 -9.68 -10.66
CA LYS A 128 -4.75 -10.36 -11.97
C LYS A 128 -5.81 -9.81 -12.90
N LEU A 129 -6.75 -9.00 -12.41
CA LEU A 129 -7.77 -8.38 -13.24
C LEU A 129 -7.15 -7.25 -14.08
N PRO A 130 -7.62 -7.00 -15.31
CA PRO A 130 -7.11 -5.92 -16.15
C PRO A 130 -7.17 -4.53 -15.48
N TYR A 131 -8.18 -4.28 -14.66
CA TYR A 131 -8.37 -3.04 -13.88
C TYR A 131 -7.91 -3.15 -12.42
N GLY A 132 -7.32 -4.28 -12.02
CA GLY A 132 -6.96 -4.62 -10.64
C GLY A 132 -6.11 -3.57 -9.90
N PRO A 133 -4.93 -3.22 -10.42
CA PRO A 133 -4.07 -2.22 -9.79
C PRO A 133 -4.76 -0.87 -9.59
N ARG A 134 -5.57 -0.43 -10.56
CA ARG A 134 -6.33 0.82 -10.46
C ARG A 134 -7.44 0.73 -9.40
N LEU A 135 -8.18 -0.37 -9.38
CA LEU A 135 -9.23 -0.62 -8.39
C LEU A 135 -8.65 -0.57 -6.98
N MET A 136 -7.52 -1.24 -6.74
CA MET A 136 -6.83 -1.23 -5.44
C MET A 136 -6.39 0.18 -5.05
N ALA A 137 -5.81 0.94 -5.99
CA ALA A 137 -5.41 2.33 -5.73
C ALA A 137 -6.62 3.21 -5.36
N LEU A 138 -7.75 3.07 -6.06
CA LEU A 138 -8.96 3.83 -5.77
C LEU A 138 -9.56 3.46 -4.40
N VAL A 139 -9.61 2.17 -4.05
CA VAL A 139 -10.04 1.73 -2.73
C VAL A 139 -9.14 2.29 -1.63
N LEU A 140 -7.82 2.24 -1.82
CA LEU A 140 -6.88 2.80 -0.85
C LEU A 140 -7.13 4.29 -0.64
N ILE A 141 -7.29 5.06 -1.72
CA ILE A 141 -7.62 6.48 -1.63
C ILE A 141 -8.94 6.70 -0.87
N ASP A 142 -9.98 5.95 -1.21
CA ASP A 142 -11.27 6.00 -0.53
C ASP A 142 -11.12 5.77 0.98
N ILE A 143 -10.38 4.74 1.39
CA ILE A 143 -10.18 4.41 2.80
C ILE A 143 -9.39 5.49 3.52
N MET A 144 -8.33 6.02 2.89
CA MET A 144 -7.55 7.16 3.42
C MET A 144 -8.41 8.40 3.62
N THR A 145 -9.50 8.55 2.85
CA THR A 145 -10.42 9.66 3.02
C THR A 145 -11.43 9.48 4.15
N VAL A 146 -11.73 8.23 4.51
CA VAL A 146 -12.67 7.89 5.58
C VAL A 146 -11.96 7.82 6.92
N ILE A 147 -10.68 7.40 6.95
CA ILE A 147 -9.91 7.20 8.18
C ILE A 147 -8.52 7.86 8.05
N PRO A 148 -8.46 9.19 7.91
CA PRO A 148 -7.20 9.89 7.61
C PRO A 148 -6.18 9.84 8.75
N GLU A 149 -6.66 9.75 9.99
CA GLU A 149 -5.84 9.64 11.20
C GLU A 149 -4.99 8.36 11.21
N HIS A 150 -5.53 7.26 10.69
CA HIS A 150 -4.81 5.99 10.58
C HIS A 150 -3.61 6.08 9.63
N TYR A 151 -3.62 7.02 8.69
CA TYR A 151 -2.55 7.20 7.70
C TYR A 151 -1.69 8.45 7.97
N GLY A 152 -1.84 9.10 9.13
CA GLY A 152 -1.11 10.32 9.46
C GLY A 152 -1.35 11.47 8.47
N LEU A 153 -2.48 11.45 7.76
CA LEU A 153 -2.83 12.47 6.78
C LEU A 153 -3.64 13.60 7.41
N SER A 154 -3.25 14.84 7.12
CA SER A 154 -4.09 15.99 7.43
C SER A 154 -5.34 15.99 6.55
N LYS A 155 -6.45 16.52 7.08
CA LYS A 155 -7.74 16.67 6.38
C LYS A 155 -7.61 17.42 5.03
N GLU A 156 -6.68 18.37 4.92
CA GLU A 156 -6.41 19.11 3.68
C GLU A 156 -5.83 18.21 2.57
N LYS A 157 -4.92 17.28 2.91
CA LYS A 157 -4.36 16.32 1.94
C LYS A 157 -5.43 15.35 1.44
N VAL A 158 -6.37 15.01 2.31
CA VAL A 158 -7.53 14.17 1.99
C VAL A 158 -8.46 14.86 1.00
N ASP A 159 -8.77 16.13 1.23
CA ASP A 159 -9.68 16.87 0.36
C ASP A 159 -9.05 17.18 -1.01
N GLY A 160 -7.74 17.45 -1.08
CA GLY A 160 -7.01 17.57 -2.34
C GLY A 160 -7.00 16.27 -3.16
N LEU A 161 -6.90 15.12 -2.48
CA LEU A 161 -6.95 13.80 -3.12
C LEU A 161 -8.36 13.47 -3.65
N LYS A 162 -9.42 13.83 -2.92
CA LYS A 162 -10.81 13.74 -3.40
C LYS A 162 -11.03 14.58 -4.66
N GLU A 163 -10.51 15.81 -4.68
CA GLU A 163 -10.66 16.70 -5.83
C GLU A 163 -9.89 16.17 -7.05
N TYR A 164 -8.68 15.65 -6.84
CA TYR A 164 -7.91 14.95 -7.88
C TYR A 164 -8.69 13.76 -8.46
N LEU A 165 -9.29 12.92 -7.61
CA LEU A 165 -10.12 11.80 -8.07
C LEU A 165 -11.38 12.23 -8.82
N LYS A 166 -12.03 13.32 -8.41
CA LYS A 166 -13.16 13.89 -9.16
C LYS A 166 -12.74 14.31 -10.56
N LYS A 167 -11.54 14.87 -10.72
CA LYS A 167 -10.97 15.25 -12.03
C LYS A 167 -10.58 14.05 -12.89
N GLN A 168 -10.29 12.89 -12.29
CA GLN A 168 -10.05 11.64 -13.03
C GLN A 168 -11.34 10.93 -13.50
N LYS A 169 -12.52 11.43 -13.09
CA LYS A 169 -13.85 10.95 -13.47
C LYS A 169 -14.55 11.86 -14.51
N GLN A 170 -13.87 12.89 -15.01
CA GLN A 170 -14.32 13.81 -16.07
C GLN A 170 -13.54 13.50 -17.35
#